data_AF-A0A3A0CY84-F1
#
_entry.id   AF-A0A3A0CY84-F1
#
_cell.length_a   1.000
_cell.length_b   1.000
_cell.length_c   1.000
_cell.angle_alpha   90.00
_cell.angle_beta   90.00
_cell.angle_gamma   90.00
#
_symmetry.space_group_name_H-M   'P 1'
#
loop_
_entity.id
_entity.type
_entity.pdbx_description
1 polymer ?
#
loop_
_entity_poly.entity_id
_entity_poly.type
_entity_poly.pdbx_seq_one_letter_code
_entity_poly.pdbx_strand_id
1 'polypeptide(L)'
;MIRHGAIAPWVYLLSVLQVPAIAPGLEIRNSPSQKKYVCPPCPVDCHDAAFDKPGRCPRCNMTLVERSSLRHVAILLWDGVELLDFAGPAEVFAAARVAGQPVFNVFTVGVDQNPIVSQGFLRVTPNFTISDCPAPDVLVIPGGDSGVVTRNSELMDWIEKASNNTEMMLSVCTGAFVLAKAGLLDEIEATTWHGAVDALRREAPRTKVWDARRYVDSGDIITSAGVSAGIDGALHALARLTGPDVAAKTARYMEYEYWPDVSGKSEAARLRERIATNPDAVLSMIESQLRAGILRGGVVLSDPALFALHENPKFRELIRLFSHEAEATMITPDEPGERLVVRGSVRDTGGKAVHRALIYAFHTDLQGNYSSSGGDVGSMGDSLNPRLFAYLRTGEDGWYLLRTIRPGHYPGEGPPAHIHLEVTADGYRKLVTEMMFEGDNRLTWENRPIFEREGFVIAPLERSEDGEYRGTCDLVLRKE
;
A
#
# COMPACT_ATOMS: atom_id res chain seq x y z
N MET A 1 45.60 -34.96 -38.74
CA MET A 1 45.89 -34.37 -37.42
C MET A 1 44.58 -34.40 -36.62
N ILE A 2 44.11 -35.45 -35.93
CA ILE A 2 44.73 -36.43 -35.01
C ILE A 2 45.51 -35.69 -33.91
N ARG A 3 45.21 -35.73 -32.59
CA ARG A 3 44.27 -36.48 -31.75
C ARG A 3 44.36 -35.94 -30.29
N HIS A 4 43.26 -36.03 -29.53
CA HIS A 4 43.14 -36.43 -28.09
C HIS A 4 43.58 -35.43 -27.00
N GLY A 5 42.92 -35.35 -25.82
CA GLY A 5 41.82 -36.14 -25.27
C GLY A 5 41.46 -35.69 -23.84
N ALA A 6 40.37 -36.27 -23.35
CA ALA A 6 39.78 -36.18 -22.02
C ALA A 6 40.80 -36.42 -20.87
N ILE A 7 40.52 -36.05 -19.62
CA ILE A 7 39.88 -36.93 -18.60
C ILE A 7 39.56 -36.07 -17.34
N ALA A 8 38.38 -36.24 -16.74
CA ALA A 8 37.98 -35.72 -15.41
C ALA A 8 38.54 -36.63 -14.27
N PRO A 9 38.14 -36.67 -12.98
CA PRO A 9 37.51 -35.72 -12.02
C PRO A 9 38.01 -35.85 -10.52
N TRP A 10 37.39 -35.10 -9.57
CA TRP A 10 37.25 -35.27 -8.08
C TRP A 10 38.46 -35.33 -7.09
N VAL A 11 38.35 -34.58 -5.96
CA VAL A 11 38.38 -35.01 -4.52
C VAL A 11 38.99 -33.95 -3.52
N TYR A 12 38.16 -33.56 -2.52
CA TYR A 12 38.37 -33.06 -1.14
C TYR A 12 39.76 -32.73 -0.54
N LEU A 13 39.89 -31.67 0.29
CA LEU A 13 39.78 -31.69 1.79
C LEU A 13 40.23 -30.38 2.49
N LEU A 14 39.59 -30.11 3.64
CA LEU A 14 39.85 -29.06 4.66
C LEU A 14 41.22 -29.18 5.36
N SER A 15 41.84 -28.06 5.79
CA SER A 15 42.21 -27.78 7.20
C SER A 15 43.19 -26.59 7.41
N VAL A 16 42.78 -25.71 8.33
CA VAL A 16 43.52 -25.03 9.42
C VAL A 16 44.92 -24.43 9.17
N LEU A 17 45.06 -23.13 9.42
CA LEU A 17 46.32 -22.51 9.85
C LEU A 17 46.13 -21.71 11.15
N GLN A 18 47.00 -21.99 12.11
CA GLN A 18 47.10 -21.41 13.46
C GLN A 18 47.94 -20.13 13.50
N VAL A 19 47.65 -19.34 14.54
CA VAL A 19 48.34 -18.13 15.06
C VAL A 19 49.71 -18.46 15.69
N PRO A 20 50.62 -17.48 15.81
CA PRO A 20 51.35 -17.31 17.07
C PRO A 20 51.39 -15.87 17.60
N ALA A 21 51.74 -15.79 18.90
CA ALA A 21 51.37 -14.77 19.87
C ALA A 21 52.34 -13.57 20.03
N ILE A 22 51.85 -12.63 20.84
CA ILE A 22 52.32 -11.28 21.20
C ILE A 22 53.56 -11.28 22.13
N ALA A 23 54.39 -10.23 22.03
CA ALA A 23 55.21 -9.69 23.13
C ALA A 23 55.12 -8.14 23.16
N PRO A 24 55.34 -7.48 24.33
CA PRO A 24 54.57 -6.30 24.73
C PRO A 24 55.34 -4.96 24.67
N GLY A 25 54.57 -3.85 24.70
CA GLY A 25 54.99 -2.61 25.37
C GLY A 25 55.17 -1.37 24.49
N LEU A 26 54.09 -0.65 24.21
CA LEU A 26 54.11 0.81 24.22
C LEU A 26 52.81 1.30 24.87
N GLU A 27 52.94 1.93 26.04
CA GLU A 27 51.85 2.50 26.81
C GLU A 27 51.15 3.61 26.03
N ILE A 28 49.88 3.39 25.68
CA ILE A 28 48.99 4.46 25.24
C ILE A 28 48.51 5.17 26.50
N ARG A 29 48.90 6.44 26.64
CA ARG A 29 48.37 7.34 27.68
C ARG A 29 46.84 7.38 27.57
N ASN A 30 46.16 6.85 28.58
CA ASN A 30 44.73 7.04 28.76
C ASN A 30 44.42 8.54 28.93
N SER A 31 43.84 9.13 27.89
CA SER A 31 43.11 10.40 27.97
C SER A 31 41.82 10.17 28.77
N PRO A 32 41.36 11.11 29.62
CA PRO A 32 40.21 10.89 30.49
C PRO A 32 38.94 10.60 29.67
N SER A 33 38.14 9.66 30.18
CA SER A 33 36.91 9.10 29.61
C SER A 33 36.05 10.11 28.84
N GLN A 34 35.98 9.97 27.51
CA GLN A 34 34.95 10.63 26.71
C GLN A 34 33.60 10.03 27.10
N LYS A 35 32.80 10.79 27.82
CA LYS A 35 31.41 10.48 28.16
C LYS A 35 30.62 10.14 26.90
N LYS A 36 30.29 8.85 26.73
CA LYS A 36 29.74 8.25 25.50
C LYS A 36 28.23 8.48 25.33
N TYR A 37 27.52 8.78 26.41
CA TYR A 37 26.07 8.94 26.39
C TYR A 37 25.67 10.37 26.72
N VAL A 38 24.60 10.87 26.13
CA VAL A 38 24.02 12.18 26.44
C VAL A 38 22.56 12.05 26.82
N CYS A 39 22.05 13.04 27.54
CA CYS A 39 20.61 13.19 27.71
C CYS A 39 20.02 13.85 26.45
N PRO A 40 18.97 13.28 25.83
CA PRO A 40 18.25 13.95 24.75
C PRO A 40 17.58 15.24 25.26
N PRO A 41 17.06 16.12 24.38
CA PRO A 41 16.29 17.30 24.77
C PRO A 41 15.27 16.95 25.84
N CYS A 42 15.36 17.68 26.94
CA CYS A 42 14.59 17.44 28.13
C CYS A 42 14.05 18.78 28.64
N PRO A 43 12.87 18.82 29.28
CA PRO A 43 12.29 20.04 29.81
C PRO A 43 12.98 20.56 31.08
N VAL A 44 14.07 19.91 31.55
CA VAL A 44 14.71 20.16 32.86
C VAL A 44 16.17 20.63 32.71
N ASP A 45 16.49 21.28 31.59
CA ASP A 45 17.80 21.88 31.29
C ASP A 45 18.99 20.94 31.56
N CYS A 46 18.84 19.73 31.03
CA CYS A 46 19.78 18.62 31.18
C CYS A 46 20.15 18.01 29.83
N HIS A 47 19.67 18.59 28.74
CA HIS A 47 20.01 18.20 27.39
C HIS A 47 21.54 18.29 27.22
N ASP A 48 22.13 17.34 26.51
CA ASP A 48 23.58 17.20 26.33
C ASP A 48 24.41 16.92 27.59
N ALA A 49 23.77 16.76 28.76
CA ALA A 49 24.46 16.25 29.94
C ALA A 49 25.08 14.88 29.60
N ALA A 50 26.40 14.79 29.75
CA ALA A 50 27.15 13.63 29.26
C ALA A 50 27.46 12.63 30.39
N PHE A 51 27.34 11.34 30.06
CA PHE A 51 27.44 10.19 30.97
C PHE A 51 28.32 9.09 30.37
N ASP A 52 28.94 8.29 31.25
CA ASP A 52 29.87 7.21 30.85
C ASP A 52 29.17 5.87 30.59
N LYS A 53 27.91 5.72 31.01
CA LYS A 53 27.14 4.47 30.96
C LYS A 53 25.75 4.71 30.38
N PRO A 54 25.15 3.69 29.71
CA PRO A 54 23.75 3.75 29.32
C PRO A 54 22.86 3.78 30.56
N GLY A 55 21.63 4.29 30.44
CA GLY A 55 20.70 4.36 31.56
C GLY A 55 19.63 5.42 31.37
N ARG A 56 19.12 5.96 32.48
CA ARG A 56 18.21 7.11 32.49
C ARG A 56 18.92 8.34 33.06
N CYS A 57 18.65 9.51 32.50
CA CYS A 57 19.15 10.77 33.01
C CYS A 57 18.62 10.99 34.44
N PRO A 58 19.47 11.24 35.44
CA PRO A 58 19.04 11.42 36.82
C PRO A 58 18.23 12.70 37.06
N ARG A 59 18.22 13.64 36.09
CA ARG A 59 17.47 14.90 36.18
C ARG A 59 16.07 14.82 35.58
N CYS A 60 15.95 14.30 34.35
CA CYS A 60 14.67 14.25 33.64
C CYS A 60 14.10 12.84 33.46
N ASN A 61 14.83 11.80 33.90
CA ASN A 61 14.47 10.39 33.76
C ASN A 61 14.32 9.88 32.31
N MET A 62 14.75 10.65 31.31
CA MET A 62 14.80 10.23 29.90
C MET A 62 15.89 9.19 29.68
N THR A 63 15.68 8.25 28.76
CA THR A 63 16.69 7.28 28.36
C THR A 63 17.89 7.99 27.73
N LEU A 64 19.10 7.69 28.21
CA LEU A 64 20.35 8.20 27.68
C LEU A 64 20.67 7.53 26.35
N VAL A 65 21.30 8.28 25.46
CA VAL A 65 21.54 7.94 24.05
C VAL A 65 23.01 8.08 23.74
N GLU A 66 23.58 7.21 22.88
CA GLU A 66 25.00 7.36 22.50
C GLU A 66 25.21 8.66 21.71
N ARG A 67 26.24 9.41 22.10
CA ARG A 67 26.54 10.75 21.57
C ARG A 67 26.94 10.73 20.10
N SER A 68 27.54 9.63 19.63
CA SER A 68 27.99 9.48 18.24
C SER A 68 26.90 9.00 17.27
N SER A 69 25.65 8.80 17.73
CA SER A 69 24.59 8.17 16.92
C SER A 69 23.35 9.02 16.66
N LEU A 70 23.25 10.24 17.21
CA LEU A 70 22.07 11.10 17.03
C LEU A 70 22.38 12.27 16.11
N ARG A 71 21.61 12.39 15.03
CA ARG A 71 21.63 13.57 14.16
C ARG A 71 20.75 14.66 14.73
N HIS A 72 21.25 15.89 14.79
CA HIS A 72 20.52 17.06 15.25
C HIS A 72 19.58 17.57 14.17
N VAL A 73 18.29 17.68 14.48
CA VAL A 73 17.24 18.22 13.61
C VAL A 73 16.76 19.53 14.22
N ALA A 74 17.21 20.64 13.66
CA ALA A 74 16.74 21.98 14.03
C ALA A 74 15.51 22.35 13.21
N ILE A 75 14.47 22.82 13.88
CA ILE A 75 13.23 23.29 13.26
C ILE A 75 13.07 24.78 13.53
N LEU A 76 13.18 25.60 12.50
CA LEU A 76 13.10 27.06 12.62
C LEU A 76 11.65 27.50 12.90
N LEU A 77 11.45 28.31 13.93
CA LEU A 77 10.17 28.89 14.32
C LEU A 77 10.23 30.42 14.35
N TRP A 78 9.13 31.06 13.94
CA TRP A 78 8.91 32.50 14.03
C TRP A 78 7.42 32.79 14.22
N ASP A 79 7.08 34.04 14.52
CA ASP A 79 5.69 34.45 14.65
C ASP A 79 4.96 34.35 13.30
N GLY A 80 3.80 33.69 13.27
CA GLY A 80 3.07 33.42 12.02
C GLY A 80 3.57 32.22 11.22
N VAL A 81 4.43 31.36 11.81
CA VAL A 81 4.77 30.05 11.23
C VAL A 81 3.51 29.17 11.08
N GLU A 82 3.48 28.35 10.03
CA GLU A 82 2.39 27.41 9.77
C GLU A 82 2.55 26.14 10.62
N LEU A 83 1.51 25.76 11.38
CA LEU A 83 1.59 24.74 12.43
C LEU A 83 2.06 23.40 11.88
N LEU A 84 1.33 22.90 10.88
CA LEU A 84 1.57 21.56 10.38
C LEU A 84 2.86 21.47 9.53
N ASP A 85 3.35 22.60 9.01
CA ASP A 85 4.61 22.66 8.28
C ASP A 85 5.82 22.37 9.19
N PHE A 86 5.76 22.71 10.48
CA PHE A 86 6.80 22.32 11.44
C PHE A 86 6.46 21.05 12.19
N ALA A 87 5.19 20.85 12.58
CA ALA A 87 4.78 19.70 13.38
C ALA A 87 4.82 18.39 12.60
N GLY A 88 4.51 18.39 11.30
CA GLY A 88 4.57 17.20 10.44
C GLY A 88 5.97 16.62 10.34
N PRO A 89 6.97 17.39 9.86
CA PRO A 89 8.37 16.96 9.87
C PRO A 89 8.89 16.62 11.27
N ALA A 90 8.52 17.40 12.30
CA ALA A 90 8.92 17.14 13.68
C ALA A 90 8.50 15.73 14.12
N GLU A 91 7.25 15.35 13.86
CA GLU A 91 6.73 14.01 14.20
C GLU A 91 7.50 12.91 13.48
N VAL A 92 7.77 13.06 12.17
CA VAL A 92 8.51 12.06 11.39
C VAL A 92 9.91 11.82 11.97
N PHE A 93 10.67 12.88 12.21
CA PHE A 93 12.02 12.74 12.76
C PHE A 93 12.00 12.26 14.22
N ALA A 94 11.05 12.73 15.03
CA ALA A 94 10.92 12.35 16.43
C ALA A 94 10.45 10.89 16.62
N ALA A 95 9.68 10.35 15.68
CA ALA A 95 9.19 8.97 15.69
C ALA A 95 10.22 7.96 15.18
N ALA A 96 11.23 8.39 14.41
CA ALA A 96 12.20 7.48 13.79
C ALA A 96 13.03 6.69 14.82
N ARG A 97 13.04 5.36 14.67
CA ARG A 97 13.79 4.44 15.54
C ARG A 97 14.61 3.43 14.74
N VAL A 98 15.83 3.16 15.18
CA VAL A 98 16.68 2.05 14.72
C VAL A 98 17.00 1.17 15.93
N ALA A 99 16.74 -0.13 15.83
CA ALA A 99 16.88 -1.08 16.95
C ALA A 99 16.19 -0.60 18.27
N GLY A 100 15.05 0.09 18.13
CA GLY A 100 14.29 0.64 19.26
C GLY A 100 14.86 1.94 19.86
N GLN A 101 15.98 2.46 19.36
CA GLN A 101 16.60 3.70 19.81
C GLN A 101 16.26 4.86 18.88
N PRO A 102 16.10 6.10 19.40
CA PRO A 102 15.95 7.30 18.56
C PRO A 102 17.19 7.47 17.67
N VAL A 103 16.96 8.00 16.46
CA VAL A 103 18.02 8.31 15.49
C VAL A 103 18.28 9.81 15.39
N PHE A 104 17.28 10.62 15.75
CA PHE A 104 17.36 12.08 15.69
C PHE A 104 17.17 12.71 17.06
N ASN A 105 17.89 13.80 17.25
CA ASN A 105 17.71 14.78 18.30
C ASN A 105 16.92 15.96 17.71
N VAL A 106 15.60 16.03 17.93
CA VAL A 106 14.71 17.04 17.33
C VAL A 106 14.49 18.19 18.31
N PHE A 107 14.70 19.43 17.87
CA PHE A 107 14.46 20.63 18.68
C PHE A 107 14.07 21.83 17.82
N THR A 108 13.47 22.82 18.47
CA THR A 108 12.98 24.05 17.82
C THR A 108 13.93 25.23 18.10
N VAL A 109 14.07 26.12 17.12
CA VAL A 109 14.97 27.28 17.17
C VAL A 109 14.21 28.55 16.81
N GLY A 110 14.33 29.60 17.61
CA GLY A 110 13.79 30.93 17.33
C GLY A 110 14.87 32.02 17.36
N VAL A 111 14.49 33.27 17.09
CA VAL A 111 15.39 34.42 17.32
C VAL A 111 15.72 34.54 18.81
N ASP A 112 14.71 34.36 19.65
CA ASP A 112 14.79 34.39 21.10
C ASP A 112 13.89 33.27 21.69
N GLN A 113 13.79 33.21 23.02
CA GLN A 113 12.92 32.26 23.73
C GLN A 113 11.52 32.84 24.05
N ASN A 114 11.11 33.94 23.41
CA ASN A 114 9.75 34.42 23.56
C ASN A 114 8.77 33.46 22.84
N PRO A 115 7.57 33.21 23.39
CA PRO A 115 6.60 32.37 22.72
C PRO A 115 6.16 33.01 21.38
N ILE A 116 6.28 32.25 20.29
CA ILE A 116 5.71 32.62 18.98
C ILE A 116 4.23 32.26 18.95
N VAL A 117 3.46 32.91 18.07
CA VAL A 117 2.06 32.57 17.79
C VAL A 117 1.94 31.96 16.39
N SER A 118 1.60 30.67 16.35
CA SER A 118 1.30 29.93 15.13
C SER A 118 -0.19 30.06 14.80
N GLN A 119 -0.50 30.50 13.58
CA GLN A 119 -1.87 30.65 13.03
C GLN A 119 -2.86 31.44 13.92
N GLY A 120 -2.36 32.30 14.81
CA GLY A 120 -3.18 33.14 15.69
C GLY A 120 -3.80 32.43 16.90
N PHE A 121 -3.59 31.13 17.09
CA PHE A 121 -4.22 30.39 18.20
C PHE A 121 -3.27 29.54 19.05
N LEU A 122 -2.14 29.08 18.49
CA LEU A 122 -1.20 28.23 19.22
C LEU A 122 0.05 29.02 19.62
N ARG A 123 0.43 28.93 20.90
CA ARG A 123 1.68 29.51 21.39
C ARG A 123 2.73 28.42 21.56
N VAL A 124 3.93 28.64 21.02
CA VAL A 124 5.06 27.70 21.12
C VAL A 124 6.30 28.46 21.58
N THR A 125 7.00 27.94 22.58
CA THR A 125 8.29 28.48 23.02
C THR A 125 9.41 27.68 22.37
N PRO A 126 10.30 28.29 21.57
CA PRO A 126 11.45 27.60 21.01
C PRO A 126 12.35 27.00 22.09
N ASN A 127 12.97 25.84 21.80
CA ASN A 127 13.91 25.22 22.73
C ASN A 127 15.23 25.99 22.80
N PHE A 128 15.69 26.48 21.66
CA PHE A 128 16.93 27.23 21.50
C PHE A 128 16.68 28.55 20.77
N THR A 129 17.62 29.46 20.92
CA THR A 129 17.77 30.66 20.10
C THR A 129 18.80 30.41 19.00
N ILE A 130 18.85 31.28 17.98
CA ILE A 130 19.93 31.26 16.99
C ILE A 130 21.34 31.44 17.59
N SER A 131 21.46 31.93 18.84
CA SER A 131 22.74 32.17 19.50
C SER A 131 23.29 30.97 20.29
N ASP A 132 22.42 30.06 20.73
CA ASP A 132 22.76 28.89 21.57
C ASP A 132 22.30 27.56 20.96
N CYS A 133 21.78 27.59 19.73
CA CYS A 133 21.40 26.40 18.97
C CYS A 133 22.60 25.45 18.76
N PRO A 134 22.48 24.15 19.11
CA PRO A 134 23.44 23.13 18.68
C PRO A 134 23.55 23.09 17.16
N ALA A 135 24.74 22.78 16.63
CA ALA A 135 24.93 22.65 15.18
C ALA A 135 23.96 21.59 14.61
N PRO A 136 23.11 21.94 13.62
CA PRO A 136 22.16 20.99 13.03
C PRO A 136 22.81 20.13 11.94
N ASP A 137 22.49 18.84 11.94
CA ASP A 137 22.74 17.94 10.81
C ASP A 137 21.59 18.04 9.78
N VAL A 138 20.37 18.28 10.26
CA VAL A 138 19.19 18.53 9.44
C VAL A 138 18.56 19.85 9.85
N LEU A 139 18.28 20.72 8.89
CA LEU A 139 17.55 21.97 9.11
C LEU A 139 16.19 21.93 8.42
N VAL A 140 15.12 22.07 9.20
CA VAL A 140 13.75 22.19 8.69
C VAL A 140 13.34 23.66 8.69
N ILE A 141 12.91 24.16 7.52
CA ILE A 141 12.40 25.51 7.30
C ILE A 141 10.93 25.44 6.91
N PRO A 142 10.00 25.63 7.86
CA PRO A 142 8.55 25.61 7.62
C PRO A 142 8.07 26.74 6.69
N GLY A 143 6.77 26.77 6.39
CA GLY A 143 6.11 27.93 5.79
C GLY A 143 5.45 28.85 6.80
N GLY A 144 4.50 29.65 6.32
CA GLY A 144 3.88 30.75 7.06
C GLY A 144 4.30 32.11 6.50
N ASP A 145 4.31 33.15 7.33
CA ASP A 145 4.82 34.48 6.93
C ASP A 145 6.35 34.48 6.85
N SER A 146 6.89 33.85 5.80
CA SER A 146 8.34 33.79 5.51
C SER A 146 8.95 35.18 5.29
N GLY A 147 8.12 36.22 5.12
CA GLY A 147 8.52 37.62 5.13
C GLY A 147 9.17 38.05 6.45
N VAL A 148 8.81 37.44 7.58
CA VAL A 148 9.44 37.69 8.89
C VAL A 148 10.91 37.25 8.88
N VAL A 149 11.19 36.08 8.31
CA VAL A 149 12.55 35.52 8.24
C VAL A 149 13.39 36.25 7.19
N THR A 150 12.88 36.38 5.97
CA THR A 150 13.62 36.96 4.83
C THR A 150 14.00 38.44 4.99
N ARG A 151 13.33 39.17 5.89
CA ARG A 151 13.65 40.57 6.25
C ARG A 151 14.52 40.70 7.50
N ASN A 152 14.78 39.61 8.22
CA ASN A 152 15.60 39.60 9.42
C ASN A 152 17.02 39.13 9.08
N SER A 153 17.99 40.05 9.14
CA SER A 153 19.39 39.75 8.81
C SER A 153 20.03 38.74 9.76
N GLU A 154 19.71 38.77 11.07
CA GLU A 154 20.27 37.81 12.04
C GLU A 154 19.82 36.37 11.73
N LEU A 155 18.56 36.19 11.36
CA LEU A 155 18.04 34.88 10.94
C LEU A 155 18.68 34.43 9.63
N MET A 156 18.78 35.30 8.63
CA MET A 156 19.39 34.95 7.34
C MET A 156 20.86 34.58 7.50
N ASP A 157 21.63 35.33 8.30
CA ASP A 157 23.04 35.04 8.61
C ASP A 157 23.19 33.70 9.35
N TRP A 158 22.25 33.38 10.25
CA TRP A 158 22.25 32.10 10.95
C TRP A 158 21.94 30.94 10.00
N ILE A 159 20.96 31.10 9.10
CA ILE A 159 20.61 30.07 8.10
C ILE A 159 21.79 29.79 7.17
N GLU A 160 22.48 30.83 6.68
CA GLU A 160 23.67 30.66 5.84
C GLU A 160 24.79 29.92 6.57
N LYS A 161 25.01 30.22 7.86
CA LYS A 161 26.00 29.49 8.68
C LYS A 161 25.58 28.05 8.94
N ALA A 162 24.30 27.80 9.21
CA ALA A 162 23.76 26.48 9.43
C ALA A 162 23.87 25.63 8.16
N SER A 163 23.54 26.18 6.98
CA SER A 163 23.57 25.45 5.70
C SER A 163 24.95 24.92 5.33
N ASN A 164 26.03 25.54 5.82
CA ASN A 164 27.39 25.06 5.61
C ASN A 164 27.74 23.80 6.40
N ASN A 165 26.94 23.44 7.40
CA ASN A 165 27.23 22.34 8.33
C ASN A 165 26.14 21.26 8.35
N THR A 166 25.00 21.48 7.69
CA THR A 166 23.92 20.51 7.60
C THR A 166 24.19 19.47 6.53
N GLU A 167 23.93 18.20 6.83
CA GLU A 167 23.84 17.11 5.84
C GLU A 167 22.61 17.28 4.94
N MET A 168 21.51 17.86 5.46
CA MET A 168 20.26 18.01 4.72
C MET A 168 19.44 19.23 5.16
N MET A 169 18.82 19.92 4.21
CA MET A 169 17.80 20.92 4.47
C MET A 169 16.45 20.49 3.90
N LEU A 170 15.38 20.69 4.67
CA LEU A 170 14.01 20.45 4.26
C LEU A 170 13.21 21.75 4.37
N SER A 171 12.75 22.32 3.26
CA SER A 171 11.73 23.37 3.32
C SER A 171 10.32 22.82 3.12
N VAL A 172 9.36 23.43 3.80
CA VAL A 172 7.93 23.13 3.62
C VAL A 172 7.20 24.39 3.20
N CYS A 173 6.23 24.25 2.28
CA CYS A 173 5.36 25.35 1.87
C CYS A 173 6.18 26.59 1.42
N THR A 174 5.92 27.77 2.01
CA THR A 174 6.62 29.03 1.72
C THR A 174 8.02 29.12 2.32
N GLY A 175 8.50 28.12 3.07
CA GLY A 175 9.89 28.04 3.53
C GLY A 175 10.91 28.05 2.37
N ALA A 176 10.48 27.63 1.18
CA ALA A 176 11.28 27.73 -0.04
C ALA A 176 11.72 29.17 -0.36
N PHE A 177 10.95 30.20 0.01
CA PHE A 177 11.32 31.61 -0.19
C PHE A 177 12.51 32.03 0.68
N VAL A 178 12.66 31.42 1.86
CA VAL A 178 13.82 31.64 2.73
C VAL A 178 15.08 31.07 2.09
N LEU A 179 15.00 29.84 1.57
CA LEU A 179 16.10 29.22 0.83
C LEU A 179 16.44 29.99 -0.45
N ALA A 180 15.43 30.47 -1.19
CA ALA A 180 15.63 31.32 -2.36
C ALA A 180 16.37 32.61 -2.01
N LYS A 181 15.95 33.28 -0.92
CA LYS A 181 16.57 34.53 -0.46
C LYS A 181 18.04 34.34 -0.04
N ALA A 182 18.37 33.17 0.49
CA ALA A 182 19.74 32.77 0.83
C ALA A 182 20.59 32.35 -0.39
N GLY A 183 20.03 32.32 -1.60
CA GLY A 183 20.71 31.83 -2.81
C GLY A 183 20.88 30.31 -2.86
N LEU A 184 20.26 29.58 -1.93
CA LEU A 184 20.42 28.13 -1.80
C LEU A 184 19.61 27.34 -2.84
N LEU A 185 18.64 27.98 -3.51
CA LEU A 185 17.86 27.36 -4.58
C LEU A 185 18.40 27.62 -5.99
N ASP A 186 19.49 28.36 -6.12
CA ASP A 186 20.04 28.71 -7.42
C ASP A 186 20.52 27.47 -8.19
N GLU A 187 20.10 27.37 -9.47
CA GLU A 187 20.46 26.27 -10.38
C GLU A 187 20.01 24.87 -9.97
N ILE A 188 19.10 24.75 -8.98
CA ILE A 188 18.50 23.47 -8.57
C ILE A 188 17.00 23.41 -8.83
N GLU A 189 16.41 22.22 -8.67
CA GLU A 189 14.97 22.03 -8.75
C GLU A 189 14.33 22.28 -7.38
N ALA A 190 13.14 22.90 -7.37
CA ALA A 190 12.40 23.13 -6.14
C ALA A 190 10.88 23.09 -6.35
N THR A 191 10.12 23.01 -5.27
CA THR A 191 8.67 23.24 -5.22
C THR A 191 8.32 24.12 -4.02
N THR A 192 7.09 24.60 -3.95
CA THR A 192 6.53 25.36 -2.82
C THR A 192 5.03 25.12 -2.73
N TRP A 193 4.33 25.81 -1.82
CA TRP A 193 2.88 25.75 -1.77
C TRP A 193 2.25 26.21 -3.08
N HIS A 194 1.22 25.49 -3.54
CA HIS A 194 0.63 25.66 -4.87
C HIS A 194 0.27 27.12 -5.19
N GLY A 195 -0.25 27.88 -4.22
CA GLY A 195 -0.61 29.29 -4.40
C GLY A 195 0.59 30.25 -4.49
N ALA A 196 1.80 29.79 -4.21
CA ALA A 196 3.03 30.58 -4.21
C ALA A 196 4.05 30.17 -5.30
N VAL A 197 3.75 29.15 -6.12
CA VAL A 197 4.65 28.66 -7.18
C VAL A 197 5.09 29.77 -8.13
N ASP A 198 4.16 30.57 -8.63
CA ASP A 198 4.48 31.66 -9.56
C ASP A 198 5.23 32.82 -8.90
N ALA A 199 5.03 33.05 -7.60
CA ALA A 199 5.80 34.02 -6.85
C ALA A 199 7.25 33.54 -6.67
N LEU A 200 7.46 32.27 -6.33
CA LEU A 200 8.79 31.70 -6.19
C LEU A 200 9.56 31.73 -7.52
N ARG A 201 8.90 31.46 -8.66
CA ARG A 201 9.52 31.59 -10.00
C ARG A 201 10.03 33.00 -10.28
N ARG A 202 9.31 34.03 -9.83
CA ARG A 202 9.72 35.43 -10.01
C ARG A 202 10.89 35.81 -9.10
N GLU A 203 10.88 35.32 -7.86
CA GLU A 203 11.90 35.66 -6.86
C GLU A 203 13.18 34.82 -6.98
N ALA A 204 13.09 33.62 -7.54
CA ALA A 204 14.19 32.70 -7.76
C ALA A 204 14.26 32.27 -9.25
N PRO A 205 14.60 33.20 -10.17
CA PRO A 205 14.53 32.95 -11.62
C PRO A 205 15.55 31.90 -12.11
N ARG A 206 16.56 31.57 -11.30
CA ARG A 206 17.56 30.53 -11.58
C ARG A 206 17.16 29.15 -11.07
N THR A 207 16.04 29.05 -10.36
CA THR A 207 15.52 27.79 -9.81
C THR A 207 14.50 27.19 -10.77
N LYS A 208 14.61 25.88 -11.03
CA LYS A 208 13.57 25.16 -11.77
C LYS A 208 12.42 24.80 -10.82
N VAL A 209 11.40 25.67 -10.78
CA VAL A 209 10.25 25.50 -9.87
C VAL A 209 9.18 24.59 -10.50
N TRP A 210 8.98 23.43 -9.90
CA TRP A 210 7.91 22.49 -10.22
C TRP A 210 6.59 22.86 -9.56
N ASP A 211 5.51 22.61 -10.30
CA ASP A 211 4.14 22.65 -9.78
C ASP A 211 3.63 21.21 -9.57
N ALA A 212 2.59 21.05 -8.76
CA ALA A 212 1.87 19.80 -8.50
C ALA A 212 2.75 18.63 -7.99
N ARG A 213 3.90 18.92 -7.40
CA ARG A 213 4.76 17.94 -6.72
C ARG A 213 4.67 18.11 -5.20
N ARG A 214 4.43 17.02 -4.47
CA ARG A 214 4.42 17.02 -2.99
C ARG A 214 5.79 17.39 -2.43
N TYR A 215 6.87 16.86 -3.03
CA TYR A 215 8.23 17.29 -2.75
C TYR A 215 9.12 17.15 -3.98
N VAL A 216 10.28 17.83 -3.93
CA VAL A 216 11.35 17.79 -4.91
C VAL A 216 12.66 17.61 -4.13
N ASP A 217 13.41 16.58 -4.48
CA ASP A 217 14.73 16.27 -3.93
C ASP A 217 15.81 16.75 -4.92
N SER A 218 16.66 17.65 -4.45
CA SER A 218 17.79 18.22 -5.20
C SER A 218 19.13 17.91 -4.50
N GLY A 219 19.22 16.76 -3.82
CA GLY A 219 20.43 16.30 -3.15
C GLY A 219 20.43 16.66 -1.67
N ASP A 220 21.14 17.74 -1.31
CA ASP A 220 21.27 18.21 0.07
C ASP A 220 20.08 19.09 0.48
N ILE A 221 19.24 19.47 -0.48
CA ILE A 221 18.04 20.28 -0.27
C ILE A 221 16.82 19.52 -0.80
N ILE A 222 15.86 19.31 0.08
CA ILE A 222 14.52 18.85 -0.25
C ILE A 222 13.57 20.03 -0.04
N THR A 223 12.75 20.32 -1.04
CA THR A 223 11.66 21.28 -0.90
C THR A 223 10.34 20.53 -1.01
N SER A 224 9.38 20.87 -0.16
CA SER A 224 8.04 20.29 -0.17
C SER A 224 6.98 21.37 -0.34
N ALA A 225 5.85 20.99 -0.93
CA ALA A 225 4.68 21.84 -0.99
C ALA A 225 4.12 22.09 0.42
N GLY A 226 3.02 22.84 0.53
CA GLY A 226 2.24 22.92 1.77
C GLY A 226 1.04 21.98 1.73
N VAL A 227 0.37 21.68 2.84
CA VAL A 227 0.78 21.83 4.25
C VAL A 227 1.23 20.45 4.75
N SER A 228 0.38 19.44 4.55
CA SER A 228 0.69 18.04 4.86
C SER A 228 1.80 17.42 4.02
N ALA A 229 2.22 18.06 2.93
CA ALA A 229 3.30 17.57 2.07
C ALA A 229 4.67 17.60 2.76
N GLY A 230 4.82 18.37 3.84
CA GLY A 230 5.99 18.31 4.72
C GLY A 230 6.20 16.93 5.36
N ILE A 231 5.13 16.16 5.60
CA ILE A 231 5.23 14.78 6.12
C ILE A 231 5.91 13.88 5.08
N ASP A 232 5.51 13.96 3.81
CA ASP A 232 6.13 13.18 2.73
C ASP A 232 7.58 13.61 2.48
N GLY A 233 7.84 14.91 2.46
CA GLY A 233 9.20 15.43 2.34
C GLY A 233 10.11 14.94 3.47
N ALA A 234 9.59 14.91 4.71
CA ALA A 234 10.33 14.41 5.87
C ALA A 234 10.50 12.89 5.86
N LEU A 235 9.51 12.11 5.41
CA LEU A 235 9.64 10.66 5.26
C LEU A 235 10.65 10.31 4.15
N HIS A 236 10.71 11.13 3.09
CA HIS A 236 11.72 11.00 2.02
C HIS A 236 13.12 11.32 2.55
N ALA A 237 13.26 12.43 3.29
CA ALA A 237 14.49 12.79 3.98
C ALA A 237 14.95 11.67 4.92
N LEU A 238 14.03 11.13 5.73
CA LEU A 238 14.30 10.01 6.62
C LEU A 238 14.79 8.77 5.87
N ALA A 239 14.16 8.43 4.74
CA ALA A 239 14.57 7.30 3.91
C ALA A 239 15.98 7.50 3.32
N ARG A 240 16.33 8.72 2.91
CA ARG A 240 17.67 9.09 2.43
C ARG A 240 18.73 8.93 3.53
N LEU A 241 18.41 9.39 4.74
CA LEU A 241 19.35 9.43 5.86
C LEU A 241 19.55 8.06 6.53
N THR A 242 18.50 7.24 6.59
CA THR A 242 18.47 6.03 7.43
C THR A 242 18.10 4.74 6.69
N GLY A 243 17.75 4.87 5.40
CA GLY A 243 17.29 3.77 4.57
C GLY A 243 15.75 3.64 4.51
N PRO A 244 15.24 3.00 3.46
CA PRO A 244 13.80 2.89 3.17
C PRO A 244 12.99 2.20 4.29
N ASP A 245 13.58 1.19 4.94
CA ASP A 245 12.90 0.39 5.97
C ASP A 245 12.55 1.20 7.22
N VAL A 246 13.42 2.13 7.61
CA VAL A 246 13.20 2.98 8.78
C VAL A 246 12.05 3.95 8.48
N ALA A 247 12.06 4.58 7.31
CA ALA A 247 10.97 5.45 6.88
C ALA A 247 9.62 4.72 6.81
N ALA A 248 9.58 3.51 6.25
CA ALA A 248 8.35 2.72 6.18
C ALA A 248 7.83 2.31 7.58
N LYS A 249 8.72 1.95 8.51
CA LYS A 249 8.35 1.65 9.90
C LYS A 249 7.83 2.89 10.63
N THR A 250 8.48 4.04 10.42
CA THR A 250 8.02 5.33 10.96
C THR A 250 6.65 5.69 10.42
N ALA A 251 6.43 5.63 9.11
CA ALA A 251 5.13 5.88 8.50
C ALA A 251 4.04 4.95 9.07
N ARG A 252 4.35 3.66 9.24
CA ARG A 252 3.41 2.71 9.86
C ARG A 252 3.12 3.03 11.32
N TYR A 253 4.12 3.43 12.10
CA TYR A 253 3.93 3.85 13.50
C TYR A 253 3.02 5.09 13.60
N MET A 254 3.18 6.02 12.65
CA MET A 254 2.35 7.22 12.54
C MET A 254 0.97 6.98 11.90
N GLU A 255 0.64 5.73 11.54
CA GLU A 255 -0.56 5.38 10.76
C GLU A 255 -0.69 6.17 9.45
N TYR A 256 0.44 6.54 8.84
CA TYR A 256 0.50 7.33 7.62
C TYR A 256 0.49 6.44 6.37
N GLU A 257 -0.71 6.03 5.95
CA GLU A 257 -0.92 5.08 4.84
C GLU A 257 -0.58 5.63 3.45
N TYR A 258 -0.37 6.94 3.30
CA TYR A 258 -0.07 7.61 2.03
C TYR A 258 1.40 7.49 1.60
N TRP A 259 2.29 6.98 2.46
CA TRP A 259 3.70 6.80 2.12
C TRP A 259 3.87 5.61 1.16
N PRO A 260 4.34 5.82 -0.09
CA PRO A 260 4.51 4.73 -1.03
C PRO A 260 5.59 3.78 -0.50
N ASP A 261 5.17 2.56 -0.17
CA ASP A 261 6.10 1.55 0.31
C ASP A 261 7.13 1.21 -0.79
N VAL A 262 8.39 1.45 -0.45
CA VAL A 262 9.60 1.31 -1.26
C VAL A 262 10.10 -0.14 -1.35
N SER A 263 9.35 -1.11 -0.80
CA SER A 263 9.63 -2.55 -0.95
C SER A 263 9.55 -3.07 -2.40
N GLY A 264 9.02 -2.27 -3.33
CA GLY A 264 8.84 -2.64 -4.74
C GLY A 264 7.69 -3.62 -5.00
N LYS A 265 6.93 -4.03 -3.97
CA LYS A 265 5.75 -4.88 -4.15
C LYS A 265 4.59 -4.10 -4.76
N SER A 266 3.92 -4.69 -5.76
CA SER A 266 2.67 -4.14 -6.29
C SER A 266 1.57 -4.16 -5.22
N GLU A 267 0.58 -3.27 -5.37
CA GLU A 267 -0.59 -3.20 -4.49
C GLU A 267 -1.32 -4.55 -4.39
N ALA A 268 -1.48 -5.25 -5.51
CA ALA A 268 -2.03 -6.60 -5.57
C ALA A 268 -1.22 -7.61 -4.73
N ALA A 269 0.11 -7.53 -4.75
CA ALA A 269 0.96 -8.42 -3.94
C ALA A 269 0.80 -8.13 -2.44
N ARG A 270 0.66 -6.86 -2.04
CA ARG A 270 0.40 -6.47 -0.65
C ARG A 270 -0.98 -6.93 -0.18
N LEU A 271 -1.99 -6.77 -1.02
CA LEU A 271 -3.34 -7.19 -0.72
C LEU A 271 -3.41 -8.71 -0.50
N ARG A 272 -2.71 -9.50 -1.33
CA ARG A 272 -2.58 -10.96 -1.12
C ARG A 272 -1.88 -11.31 0.19
N GLU A 273 -0.81 -10.61 0.55
CA GLU A 273 -0.12 -10.81 1.83
C GLU A 273 -0.99 -10.43 3.03
N ARG A 274 -1.77 -9.35 2.93
CA ARG A 274 -2.77 -8.96 3.94
C ARG A 274 -3.88 -9.99 4.06
N ILE A 275 -4.35 -10.58 2.95
CA ILE A 275 -5.34 -11.67 2.98
C ILE A 275 -4.76 -12.88 3.71
N ALA A 276 -3.50 -13.24 3.44
CA ALA A 276 -2.85 -14.39 4.08
C ALA A 276 -2.62 -14.17 5.59
N THR A 277 -2.40 -12.93 6.04
CA THR A 277 -2.04 -12.62 7.42
C THR A 277 -3.23 -12.14 8.28
N ASN A 278 -4.20 -11.44 7.68
CA ASN A 278 -5.36 -10.88 8.36
C ASN A 278 -6.56 -10.71 7.39
N PRO A 279 -7.21 -11.81 6.98
CA PRO A 279 -8.30 -11.77 6.02
C PRO A 279 -9.53 -10.99 6.53
N ASP A 280 -9.81 -11.02 7.83
CA ASP A 280 -10.96 -10.29 8.41
C ASP A 280 -10.83 -8.77 8.25
N ALA A 281 -9.62 -8.20 8.39
CA ALA A 281 -9.41 -6.78 8.15
C ALA A 281 -9.63 -6.39 6.69
N VAL A 282 -9.23 -7.26 5.76
CA VAL A 282 -9.48 -7.05 4.32
C VAL A 282 -10.97 -7.14 4.00
N LEU A 283 -11.68 -8.11 4.59
CA LEU A 283 -13.13 -8.24 4.43
C LEU A 283 -13.89 -7.01 4.97
N SER A 284 -13.49 -6.49 6.14
CA SER A 284 -14.05 -5.26 6.71
C SER A 284 -13.83 -4.05 5.80
N MET A 285 -12.64 -3.92 5.23
CA MET A 285 -12.32 -2.88 4.25
C MET A 285 -13.20 -2.99 2.99
N ILE A 286 -13.32 -4.19 2.42
CA ILE A 286 -14.17 -4.46 1.24
C ILE A 286 -15.63 -4.12 1.56
N GLU A 287 -16.15 -4.57 2.70
CA GLU A 287 -17.51 -4.29 3.13
C GLU A 287 -17.77 -2.78 3.26
N SER A 288 -16.85 -2.04 3.89
CA SER A 288 -16.94 -0.58 4.02
C SER A 288 -17.01 0.10 2.65
N GLN A 289 -16.15 -0.29 1.71
CA GLN A 289 -16.12 0.30 0.37
C GLN A 289 -17.34 -0.07 -0.49
N LEU A 290 -17.87 -1.29 -0.35
CA LEU A 290 -19.12 -1.73 -0.98
C LEU A 290 -20.31 -0.93 -0.42
N ARG A 291 -20.39 -0.75 0.90
CA ARG A 291 -21.44 0.06 1.55
C ARG A 291 -21.39 1.52 1.14
N ALA A 292 -20.19 2.07 0.95
CA ALA A 292 -19.98 3.42 0.47
C ALA A 292 -20.26 3.59 -1.04
N GLY A 293 -20.49 2.50 -1.78
CA GLY A 293 -20.69 2.52 -3.23
C GLY A 293 -19.42 2.85 -4.02
N ILE A 294 -18.24 2.81 -3.38
CA ILE A 294 -16.94 3.02 -4.01
C ILE A 294 -16.57 1.80 -4.86
N LEU A 295 -16.82 0.60 -4.33
CA LEU A 295 -16.66 -0.67 -5.03
C LEU A 295 -18.03 -1.26 -5.41
N ARG A 296 -18.01 -2.13 -6.42
CA ARG A 296 -19.17 -2.94 -6.84
C ARG A 296 -18.85 -4.42 -6.68
N GLY A 297 -19.85 -5.23 -6.34
CA GLY A 297 -19.68 -6.67 -6.10
C GLY A 297 -18.98 -7.39 -7.26
N GLY A 298 -19.36 -7.11 -8.50
CA GLY A 298 -18.74 -7.72 -9.69
C GLY A 298 -17.25 -7.36 -9.87
N VAL A 299 -16.85 -6.13 -9.50
CA VAL A 299 -15.44 -5.70 -9.55
C VAL A 299 -14.64 -6.43 -8.47
N VAL A 300 -15.18 -6.54 -7.26
CA VAL A 300 -14.53 -7.28 -6.16
C VAL A 300 -14.36 -8.76 -6.51
N LEU A 301 -15.39 -9.38 -7.08
CA LEU A 301 -15.36 -10.79 -7.48
C LEU A 301 -14.32 -11.10 -8.56
N SER A 302 -14.07 -10.16 -9.47
CA SER A 302 -13.17 -10.37 -10.62
C SER A 302 -11.74 -9.88 -10.38
N ASP A 303 -11.42 -9.32 -9.21
CA ASP A 303 -10.09 -8.82 -8.87
C ASP A 303 -9.12 -9.98 -8.57
N PRO A 304 -8.06 -10.20 -9.38
CA PRO A 304 -7.09 -11.28 -9.17
C PRO A 304 -6.36 -11.26 -7.82
N ALA A 305 -6.34 -10.14 -7.11
CA ALA A 305 -5.75 -10.04 -5.77
C ALA A 305 -6.65 -10.65 -4.70
N LEU A 306 -7.96 -10.73 -4.94
CA LEU A 306 -8.98 -11.17 -3.98
C LEU A 306 -9.41 -12.62 -4.14
N PHE A 307 -8.94 -13.34 -5.17
CA PHE A 307 -9.35 -14.72 -5.47
C PHE A 307 -9.14 -15.70 -4.31
N ALA A 308 -8.13 -15.49 -3.47
CA ALA A 308 -7.89 -16.31 -2.28
C ALA A 308 -9.05 -16.23 -1.25
N LEU A 309 -9.95 -15.25 -1.37
CA LEU A 309 -11.15 -15.11 -0.54
C LEU A 309 -12.38 -15.81 -1.11
N HIS A 310 -12.35 -16.37 -2.32
CA HIS A 310 -13.55 -16.92 -2.98
C HIS A 310 -14.19 -18.10 -2.23
N GLU A 311 -13.36 -18.87 -1.54
CA GLU A 311 -13.78 -20.00 -0.71
C GLU A 311 -14.22 -19.56 0.70
N ASN A 312 -14.00 -18.27 1.08
CA ASN A 312 -14.36 -17.71 2.37
C ASN A 312 -15.87 -17.38 2.47
N PRO A 313 -16.61 -17.95 3.44
CA PRO A 313 -18.06 -17.73 3.56
C PRO A 313 -18.49 -16.25 3.71
N LYS A 314 -17.72 -15.44 4.46
CA LYS A 314 -18.05 -14.02 4.66
C LYS A 314 -17.89 -13.23 3.37
N PHE A 315 -16.84 -13.52 2.60
CA PHE A 315 -16.63 -12.90 1.29
C PHE A 315 -17.80 -13.18 0.36
N ARG A 316 -18.23 -14.44 0.28
CA ARG A 316 -19.35 -14.86 -0.56
C ARG A 316 -20.65 -14.17 -0.19
N GLU A 317 -20.91 -14.03 1.11
CA GLU A 317 -22.09 -13.30 1.59
C GLU A 317 -22.03 -11.81 1.21
N LEU A 318 -20.85 -11.18 1.30
CA LEU A 318 -20.67 -9.81 0.80
C LEU A 318 -20.95 -9.72 -0.71
N ILE A 319 -20.37 -10.61 -1.53
CA ILE A 319 -20.64 -10.63 -2.97
C ILE A 319 -22.13 -10.83 -3.24
N ARG A 320 -22.81 -11.76 -2.55
CA ARG A 320 -24.25 -12.01 -2.70
C ARG A 320 -25.09 -10.78 -2.38
N LEU A 321 -24.77 -10.07 -1.31
CA LEU A 321 -25.51 -8.88 -0.88
C LEU A 321 -25.33 -7.70 -1.83
N PHE A 322 -24.11 -7.50 -2.35
CA PHE A 322 -23.74 -6.34 -3.16
C PHE A 322 -23.67 -6.59 -4.68
N SER A 323 -24.04 -7.80 -5.14
CA SER A 323 -24.22 -8.08 -6.57
C SER A 323 -25.60 -7.61 -7.02
N HIS A 324 -25.61 -6.45 -7.68
CA HIS A 324 -26.82 -5.80 -8.18
C HIS A 324 -26.89 -5.78 -9.71
N GLU A 325 -25.83 -6.20 -10.37
CA GLU A 325 -25.67 -6.12 -11.82
C GLU A 325 -26.21 -7.39 -12.49
N ALA A 326 -26.71 -7.23 -13.72
CA ALA A 326 -27.13 -8.34 -14.57
C ALA A 326 -25.95 -9.04 -15.25
N GLU A 327 -24.74 -8.52 -15.05
CA GLU A 327 -23.50 -9.09 -15.58
C GLU A 327 -22.58 -9.51 -14.45
N ALA A 328 -21.87 -10.63 -14.64
CA ALA A 328 -20.80 -11.05 -13.75
C ALA A 328 -19.66 -11.71 -14.53
N THR A 329 -18.44 -11.53 -14.04
CA THR A 329 -17.24 -12.22 -14.53
C THR A 329 -16.68 -13.08 -13.40
N MET A 330 -16.60 -14.39 -13.63
CA MET A 330 -16.18 -15.39 -12.61
C MET A 330 -14.67 -15.61 -12.57
N ILE A 331 -13.97 -15.15 -13.61
CA ILE A 331 -12.61 -15.57 -13.95
C ILE A 331 -11.69 -14.37 -14.08
N THR A 332 -10.40 -14.58 -13.86
CA THR A 332 -9.38 -13.60 -14.23
C THR A 332 -9.02 -13.73 -15.72
N PRO A 333 -8.35 -12.71 -16.33
CA PRO A 333 -7.86 -12.80 -17.71
C PRO A 333 -6.88 -13.95 -17.97
N ASP A 334 -6.20 -14.45 -16.93
CA ASP A 334 -5.22 -15.53 -16.95
C ASP A 334 -5.78 -16.90 -16.52
N GLU A 335 -7.06 -16.99 -16.15
CA GLU A 335 -7.69 -18.26 -15.77
C GLU A 335 -7.56 -19.29 -16.92
N PRO A 336 -7.00 -20.49 -16.69
CA PRO A 336 -6.84 -21.49 -17.75
C PRO A 336 -8.17 -22.03 -18.27
N GLY A 337 -8.33 -22.11 -19.59
CA GLY A 337 -9.50 -22.70 -20.22
C GLY A 337 -9.99 -21.91 -21.43
N GLU A 338 -10.90 -22.51 -22.18
CA GLU A 338 -11.54 -21.84 -23.32
C GLU A 338 -12.59 -20.84 -22.79
N ARG A 339 -12.52 -19.59 -23.23
CA ARG A 339 -13.43 -18.52 -22.78
C ARG A 339 -14.86 -18.83 -23.21
N LEU A 340 -15.81 -18.56 -22.30
CA LEU A 340 -17.23 -18.78 -22.47
C LEU A 340 -18.02 -17.56 -21.97
N VAL A 341 -18.94 -17.08 -22.80
CA VAL A 341 -19.94 -16.09 -22.42
C VAL A 341 -21.32 -16.72 -22.52
N VAL A 342 -22.04 -16.73 -21.41
CA VAL A 342 -23.42 -17.21 -21.34
C VAL A 342 -24.35 -16.02 -21.24
N ARG A 343 -25.29 -15.89 -22.17
CA ARG A 343 -26.37 -14.90 -22.07
C ARG A 343 -27.69 -15.62 -21.87
N GLY A 344 -28.60 -15.02 -21.11
CA GLY A 344 -29.88 -15.64 -20.84
C GLY A 344 -30.93 -14.65 -20.39
N SER A 345 -32.15 -15.17 -20.19
CA SER A 345 -33.24 -14.45 -19.54
C SER A 345 -33.96 -15.33 -18.52
N VAL A 346 -34.44 -14.72 -17.44
CA VAL A 346 -35.31 -15.39 -16.46
C VAL A 346 -36.73 -14.90 -16.66
N ARG A 347 -37.64 -15.84 -16.94
CA ARG A 347 -39.07 -15.58 -17.17
C ARG A 347 -39.94 -16.46 -16.29
N ASP A 348 -41.18 -16.06 -16.04
CA ASP A 348 -42.17 -16.94 -15.42
C ASP A 348 -42.81 -17.89 -16.44
N THR A 349 -43.62 -18.85 -15.98
CA THR A 349 -44.33 -19.80 -16.85
C THR A 349 -45.33 -19.14 -17.82
N GLY A 350 -45.66 -17.86 -17.61
CA GLY A 350 -46.47 -17.05 -18.52
C GLY A 350 -45.64 -16.22 -19.51
N GLY A 351 -44.31 -16.36 -19.49
CA GLY A 351 -43.37 -15.62 -20.35
C GLY A 351 -43.00 -14.23 -19.83
N LYS A 352 -43.50 -13.81 -18.66
CA LYS A 352 -43.20 -12.50 -18.09
C LYS A 352 -41.76 -12.48 -17.57
N ALA A 353 -41.02 -11.44 -17.89
CA ALA A 353 -39.69 -11.18 -17.34
C ALA A 353 -39.71 -11.12 -15.80
N VAL A 354 -38.75 -11.80 -15.16
CA VAL A 354 -38.55 -11.72 -13.71
C VAL A 354 -37.34 -10.82 -13.44
N HIS A 355 -37.60 -9.58 -13.05
CA HIS A 355 -36.57 -8.60 -12.70
C HIS A 355 -36.00 -8.86 -11.30
N ARG A 356 -34.69 -8.62 -11.11
CA ARG A 356 -33.92 -8.75 -9.87
C ARG A 356 -33.88 -10.17 -9.29
N ALA A 357 -34.22 -11.18 -10.08
CA ALA A 357 -34.00 -12.57 -9.70
C ALA A 357 -32.50 -12.77 -9.42
N LEU A 358 -32.18 -13.26 -8.23
CA LEU A 358 -30.81 -13.58 -7.84
C LEU A 358 -30.44 -14.92 -8.47
N ILE A 359 -29.44 -14.89 -9.33
CA ILE A 359 -28.80 -16.07 -9.91
C ILE A 359 -27.50 -16.29 -9.15
N TYR A 360 -27.29 -17.51 -8.69
CA TYR A 360 -26.02 -18.02 -8.20
C TYR A 360 -25.53 -19.06 -9.19
N ALA A 361 -24.38 -18.78 -9.81
CA ALA A 361 -23.77 -19.65 -10.81
C ALA A 361 -22.41 -20.14 -10.31
N PHE A 362 -22.09 -21.42 -10.53
CA PHE A 362 -20.78 -21.97 -10.24
C PHE A 362 -20.47 -23.19 -11.09
N HIS A 363 -19.18 -23.50 -11.27
CA HIS A 363 -18.74 -24.68 -12.00
C HIS A 363 -17.29 -25.03 -11.64
N THR A 364 -16.80 -26.12 -12.20
CA THR A 364 -15.42 -26.59 -12.04
C THR A 364 -14.42 -25.82 -12.89
N ASP A 365 -13.15 -25.84 -12.51
CA ASP A 365 -12.06 -25.40 -13.38
C ASP A 365 -11.88 -26.32 -14.61
N LEU A 366 -10.90 -26.01 -15.47
CA LEU A 366 -10.58 -26.80 -16.65
C LEU A 366 -10.18 -28.26 -16.31
N GLN A 367 -9.72 -28.54 -15.09
CA GLN A 367 -9.36 -29.88 -14.62
C GLN A 367 -10.53 -30.63 -13.98
N GLY A 368 -11.68 -29.98 -13.84
CA GLY A 368 -12.87 -30.58 -13.24
C GLY A 368 -12.94 -30.46 -11.72
N ASN A 369 -12.20 -29.54 -11.08
CA ASN A 369 -12.24 -29.34 -9.62
C ASN A 369 -12.98 -28.06 -9.22
N TYR A 370 -13.60 -28.04 -8.04
CA TYR A 370 -14.29 -26.85 -7.52
C TYR A 370 -13.39 -25.95 -6.67
N SER A 371 -12.42 -26.53 -5.96
CA SER A 371 -11.49 -25.81 -5.09
C SER A 371 -10.11 -25.65 -5.72
N SER A 372 -9.35 -24.71 -5.17
CA SER A 372 -7.94 -24.52 -5.52
C SER A 372 -7.06 -25.73 -5.12
N SER A 373 -7.48 -26.50 -4.11
CA SER A 373 -6.77 -27.68 -3.60
C SER A 373 -7.01 -28.96 -4.39
N GLY A 374 -8.06 -28.99 -5.21
CA GLY A 374 -8.46 -30.16 -6.00
C GLY A 374 -9.11 -31.29 -5.18
N GLY A 375 -9.63 -32.29 -5.89
CA GLY A 375 -10.17 -33.53 -5.29
C GLY A 375 -11.56 -33.41 -4.67
N ASP A 376 -12.23 -32.29 -4.84
CA ASP A 376 -13.55 -31.99 -4.30
C ASP A 376 -14.63 -32.11 -5.38
N VAL A 377 -14.93 -33.34 -5.82
CA VAL A 377 -15.95 -33.61 -6.86
C VAL A 377 -17.07 -34.53 -6.35
N GLY A 378 -18.25 -34.41 -6.96
CA GLY A 378 -19.47 -35.15 -6.58
C GLY A 378 -20.27 -34.47 -5.46
N SER A 379 -21.23 -35.20 -4.87
CA SER A 379 -22.21 -34.65 -3.93
C SER A 379 -21.64 -34.01 -2.65
N MET A 380 -20.36 -34.29 -2.32
CA MET A 380 -19.63 -33.59 -1.27
C MET A 380 -18.95 -32.30 -1.76
N GLY A 381 -18.48 -32.24 -3.02
CA GLY A 381 -17.80 -31.08 -3.61
C GLY A 381 -18.75 -29.92 -3.93
N ASP A 382 -19.97 -30.21 -4.38
CA ASP A 382 -20.99 -29.18 -4.68
C ASP A 382 -21.38 -28.34 -3.44
N SER A 383 -21.05 -28.82 -2.24
CA SER A 383 -21.35 -28.19 -0.95
C SER A 383 -20.22 -27.32 -0.37
N LEU A 384 -19.06 -27.25 -1.03
CA LEU A 384 -17.81 -26.69 -0.48
C LEU A 384 -17.32 -25.43 -1.22
N ASN A 385 -18.13 -24.35 -1.22
CA ASN A 385 -17.75 -23.00 -1.69
C ASN A 385 -16.84 -22.99 -2.94
N PRO A 386 -17.36 -23.31 -4.13
CA PRO A 386 -16.57 -23.38 -5.36
C PRO A 386 -15.84 -22.06 -5.63
N ARG A 387 -14.58 -22.16 -6.06
CA ARG A 387 -13.71 -21.01 -6.36
C ARG A 387 -14.25 -20.19 -7.54
N LEU A 388 -14.72 -20.86 -8.58
CA LEU A 388 -15.36 -20.23 -9.73
C LEU A 388 -16.86 -20.13 -9.48
N PHE A 389 -17.29 -18.96 -9.02
CA PHE A 389 -18.69 -18.66 -8.73
C PHE A 389 -19.03 -17.22 -9.11
N ALA A 390 -20.33 -16.94 -9.25
CA ALA A 390 -20.85 -15.58 -9.34
C ALA A 390 -22.23 -15.47 -8.70
N TYR A 391 -22.52 -14.28 -8.18
CA TYR A 391 -23.87 -13.82 -7.93
C TYR A 391 -24.19 -12.69 -8.92
N LEU A 392 -25.39 -12.70 -9.47
CA LEU A 392 -25.89 -11.66 -10.35
C LEU A 392 -27.41 -11.49 -10.20
N ARG A 393 -27.92 -10.32 -10.57
CA ARG A 393 -29.36 -10.02 -10.50
C ARG A 393 -29.88 -9.61 -11.86
N THR A 394 -30.93 -10.28 -12.31
CA THR A 394 -31.49 -10.02 -13.64
C THR A 394 -31.91 -8.56 -13.84
N GLY A 395 -31.68 -8.06 -15.05
CA GLY A 395 -32.09 -6.72 -15.47
C GLY A 395 -33.61 -6.57 -15.58
N GLU A 396 -34.08 -5.41 -16.04
CA GLU A 396 -35.52 -5.09 -16.11
C GLU A 396 -36.33 -6.06 -17.00
N ASP A 397 -35.74 -6.54 -18.11
CA ASP A 397 -36.37 -7.50 -19.02
C ASP A 397 -36.09 -8.97 -18.65
N GLY A 398 -35.48 -9.21 -17.48
CA GLY A 398 -35.09 -10.53 -17.01
C GLY A 398 -33.73 -11.02 -17.53
N TRP A 399 -33.03 -10.24 -18.35
CA TRP A 399 -31.74 -10.64 -18.92
C TRP A 399 -30.62 -10.79 -17.89
N TYR A 400 -29.63 -11.62 -18.23
CA TYR A 400 -28.35 -11.72 -17.55
C TYR A 400 -27.21 -12.13 -18.49
N LEU A 401 -25.97 -11.89 -18.05
CA LEU A 401 -24.76 -12.28 -18.77
C LEU A 401 -23.67 -12.76 -17.80
N LEU A 402 -23.07 -13.91 -18.10
CA LEU A 402 -22.00 -14.52 -17.32
C LEU A 402 -20.75 -14.70 -18.20
N ARG A 403 -19.60 -14.24 -17.71
CA ARG A 403 -18.29 -14.44 -18.36
C ARG A 403 -17.44 -15.40 -17.55
N THR A 404 -17.01 -16.48 -18.19
CA THR A 404 -16.27 -17.56 -17.55
C THR A 404 -15.45 -18.37 -18.56
N ILE A 405 -15.02 -19.58 -18.18
CA ILE A 405 -14.45 -20.61 -19.06
C ILE A 405 -15.45 -21.74 -19.27
N ARG A 406 -15.26 -22.54 -20.33
CA ARG A 406 -15.91 -23.84 -20.44
C ARG A 406 -15.37 -24.77 -19.34
N PRO A 407 -16.24 -25.31 -18.46
CA PRO A 407 -15.79 -26.15 -17.35
C PRO A 407 -15.19 -27.47 -17.85
N GLY A 408 -14.26 -28.01 -17.06
CA GLY A 408 -13.74 -29.35 -17.27
C GLY A 408 -14.71 -30.41 -16.76
N HIS A 409 -14.69 -31.60 -17.38
CA HIS A 409 -15.37 -32.76 -16.82
C HIS A 409 -14.81 -33.13 -15.46
N TYR A 410 -15.65 -33.67 -14.59
CA TYR A 410 -15.18 -34.29 -13.36
C TYR A 410 -14.12 -35.36 -13.65
N PRO A 411 -13.06 -35.47 -12.81
CA PRO A 411 -12.09 -36.56 -12.91
C PRO A 411 -12.79 -37.92 -12.83
N GLY A 412 -12.51 -38.81 -13.78
CA GLY A 412 -13.15 -40.12 -13.87
C GLY A 412 -14.51 -40.07 -14.57
N GLU A 413 -15.43 -40.96 -14.16
CA GLU A 413 -16.80 -41.01 -14.67
C GLU A 413 -17.68 -39.94 -14.02
N GLY A 414 -18.60 -39.38 -14.79
CA GLY A 414 -19.47 -38.30 -14.32
C GLY A 414 -20.33 -37.73 -15.46
N PRO A 415 -21.23 -36.78 -15.15
CA PRO A 415 -22.07 -36.12 -16.13
C PRO A 415 -21.26 -35.35 -17.18
N PRO A 416 -21.91 -34.86 -18.26
CA PRO A 416 -21.36 -33.84 -19.15
C PRO A 416 -20.81 -32.63 -18.38
N ALA A 417 -19.92 -31.87 -19.00
CA ALA A 417 -19.45 -30.63 -18.41
C ALA A 417 -20.64 -29.66 -18.29
N HIS A 418 -20.74 -28.96 -17.16
CA HIS A 418 -21.93 -28.16 -16.87
C HIS A 418 -21.65 -26.98 -15.93
N ILE A 419 -22.58 -26.04 -15.93
CA ILE A 419 -22.64 -24.91 -14.98
C ILE A 419 -23.88 -25.10 -14.09
N HIS A 420 -23.67 -25.08 -12.78
CA HIS A 420 -24.76 -25.06 -11.81
C HIS A 420 -25.41 -23.69 -11.74
N LEU A 421 -26.73 -23.67 -11.70
CA LEU A 421 -27.54 -22.46 -11.64
C LEU A 421 -28.60 -22.60 -10.56
N GLU A 422 -28.54 -21.73 -9.55
CA GLU A 422 -29.62 -21.54 -8.60
C GLU A 422 -30.27 -20.18 -8.81
N VAL A 423 -31.58 -20.15 -9.00
CA VAL A 423 -32.34 -18.91 -9.22
C VAL A 423 -33.40 -18.73 -8.15
N THR A 424 -33.41 -17.55 -7.53
CA THR A 424 -34.36 -17.16 -6.49
C THR A 424 -34.96 -15.79 -6.80
N ALA A 425 -36.26 -15.64 -6.58
CA ALA A 425 -36.98 -14.38 -6.71
C ALA A 425 -38.21 -14.40 -5.81
N ASP A 426 -38.59 -13.24 -5.28
CA ASP A 426 -39.74 -13.12 -4.37
C ASP A 426 -41.04 -13.59 -5.07
N GLY A 427 -41.77 -14.50 -4.43
CA GLY A 427 -43.01 -15.08 -4.97
C GLY A 427 -42.82 -16.19 -6.01
N TYR A 428 -41.58 -16.69 -6.17
CA TYR A 428 -41.26 -17.82 -7.04
C TYR A 428 -40.55 -18.92 -6.27
N ARG A 429 -40.82 -20.17 -6.65
CA ARG A 429 -40.09 -21.33 -6.15
C ARG A 429 -38.64 -21.27 -6.62
N LYS A 430 -37.69 -21.57 -5.74
CA LYS A 430 -36.27 -21.71 -6.09
C LYS A 430 -36.13 -22.71 -7.24
N LEU A 431 -35.44 -22.31 -8.29
CA LEU A 431 -34.99 -23.18 -9.36
C LEU A 431 -33.55 -23.60 -9.08
N VAL A 432 -33.27 -24.89 -9.14
CA VAL A 432 -31.92 -25.46 -9.18
C VAL A 432 -31.85 -26.25 -10.48
N THR A 433 -30.91 -25.93 -11.34
CA THR A 433 -30.72 -26.56 -12.64
C THR A 433 -29.25 -26.51 -13.06
N GLU A 434 -28.93 -27.22 -14.13
CA GLU A 434 -27.62 -27.28 -14.73
C GLU A 434 -27.70 -26.87 -16.19
N MET A 435 -26.72 -26.09 -16.65
CA MET A 435 -26.50 -25.81 -18.07
C MET A 435 -25.42 -26.75 -18.60
N MET A 436 -25.79 -27.66 -19.48
CA MET A 436 -24.91 -28.56 -20.22
C MET A 436 -24.67 -28.04 -21.64
N PHE A 437 -23.66 -28.59 -22.32
CA PHE A 437 -23.25 -28.12 -23.64
C PHE A 437 -23.57 -29.12 -24.74
N GLU A 438 -24.19 -28.64 -25.82
CA GLU A 438 -24.39 -29.42 -27.03
C GLU A 438 -23.05 -29.89 -27.61
N GLY A 439 -22.98 -31.15 -28.06
CA GLY A 439 -21.74 -31.73 -28.59
C GLY A 439 -20.71 -32.19 -27.54
N ASP A 440 -21.02 -32.11 -26.24
CA ASP A 440 -20.21 -32.74 -25.18
C ASP A 440 -20.16 -34.26 -25.38
N ASN A 441 -18.97 -34.86 -25.26
CA ASN A 441 -18.77 -36.29 -25.55
C ASN A 441 -19.39 -37.23 -24.50
N ARG A 442 -19.76 -36.72 -23.31
CA ARG A 442 -20.51 -37.46 -22.28
C ARG A 442 -22.01 -37.23 -22.40
N LEU A 443 -22.46 -36.32 -23.26
CA LEU A 443 -23.87 -36.10 -23.57
C LEU A 443 -24.28 -37.01 -24.74
N THR A 444 -24.77 -38.21 -24.42
CA THR A 444 -25.14 -39.22 -25.41
C THR A 444 -26.62 -39.12 -25.76
N TRP A 445 -27.01 -39.76 -26.86
CA TRP A 445 -28.43 -39.87 -27.23
C TRP A 445 -29.26 -40.63 -26.19
N GLU A 446 -28.63 -41.50 -25.40
CA GLU A 446 -29.29 -42.31 -24.36
C GLU A 446 -29.57 -41.50 -23.09
N ASN A 447 -28.62 -40.66 -22.67
CA ASN A 447 -28.75 -39.92 -21.41
C ASN A 447 -29.37 -38.52 -21.58
N ARG A 448 -29.34 -37.92 -22.78
CA ARG A 448 -29.97 -36.62 -23.06
C ARG A 448 -31.42 -36.53 -22.58
N PRO A 449 -32.32 -37.49 -22.89
CA PRO A 449 -33.73 -37.38 -22.46
C PRO A 449 -33.90 -37.45 -20.94
N ILE A 450 -32.90 -37.95 -20.20
CA ILE A 450 -32.91 -37.97 -18.74
C ILE A 450 -32.67 -36.55 -18.22
N PHE A 451 -31.61 -35.90 -18.68
CA PHE A 451 -31.25 -34.54 -18.29
C PHE A 451 -32.33 -33.51 -18.66
N GLU A 452 -32.91 -33.60 -19.86
CA GLU A 452 -34.01 -32.72 -20.28
C GLU A 452 -35.25 -32.87 -19.37
N ARG A 453 -35.55 -34.10 -18.92
CA ARG A 453 -36.66 -34.38 -18.00
C ARG A 453 -36.38 -33.91 -16.57
N GLU A 454 -35.11 -33.91 -16.15
CA GLU A 454 -34.66 -33.33 -14.88
C GLU A 454 -34.67 -31.79 -14.91
N GLY A 455 -34.87 -31.19 -16.09
CA GLY A 455 -35.00 -29.76 -16.27
C GLY A 455 -33.66 -29.05 -16.51
N PHE A 456 -32.63 -29.79 -16.93
CA PHE A 456 -31.34 -29.23 -17.33
C PHE A 456 -31.43 -28.58 -18.71
N VAL A 457 -30.65 -27.51 -18.89
CA VAL A 457 -30.61 -26.74 -20.13
C VAL A 457 -29.45 -27.24 -20.97
N ILE A 458 -29.74 -27.83 -22.13
CA ILE A 458 -28.71 -28.20 -23.10
C ILE A 458 -28.52 -27.04 -24.07
N ALA A 459 -27.41 -26.31 -23.90
CA ALA A 459 -27.14 -25.09 -24.64
C ALA A 459 -26.26 -25.35 -25.86
N PRO A 460 -26.67 -24.91 -27.08
CA PRO A 460 -25.77 -24.85 -28.20
C PRO A 460 -24.68 -23.80 -27.95
N LEU A 461 -23.46 -24.11 -28.38
CA LEU A 461 -22.33 -23.19 -28.32
C LEU A 461 -21.92 -22.77 -29.72
N GLU A 462 -21.80 -21.46 -29.92
CA GLU A 462 -21.21 -20.86 -31.10
C GLU A 462 -19.82 -20.34 -30.75
N ARG A 463 -18.86 -20.45 -31.67
CA ARG A 463 -17.51 -19.92 -31.46
C ARG A 463 -17.36 -18.62 -32.25
N SER A 464 -17.00 -17.54 -31.57
CA SER A 464 -16.74 -16.24 -32.20
C SER A 464 -15.44 -16.25 -33.01
N GLU A 465 -15.27 -15.24 -33.86
CA GLU A 465 -14.02 -15.03 -34.63
C GLU A 465 -12.80 -14.87 -33.72
N ASP A 466 -12.98 -14.27 -32.55
CA ASP A 466 -11.95 -14.09 -31.52
C ASP A 466 -11.67 -15.39 -30.73
N GLY A 467 -12.35 -16.49 -31.05
CA GLY A 467 -12.15 -17.81 -30.46
C GLY A 467 -12.90 -18.07 -29.15
N GLU A 468 -13.75 -17.14 -28.70
CA GLU A 468 -14.60 -17.24 -27.50
C GLU A 468 -15.90 -18.01 -27.79
N TYR A 469 -16.29 -18.93 -26.91
CA TYR A 469 -17.59 -19.60 -27.00
C TYR A 469 -18.71 -18.72 -26.47
N ARG A 470 -19.87 -18.80 -27.11
CA ARG A 470 -21.09 -18.11 -26.73
C ARG A 470 -22.22 -19.11 -26.62
N GLY A 471 -22.88 -19.12 -25.47
CA GLY A 471 -24.03 -19.98 -25.18
C GLY A 471 -25.24 -19.15 -24.76
N THR A 472 -26.42 -19.72 -24.98
CA THR A 472 -27.68 -19.16 -24.47
C THR A 472 -28.27 -20.08 -23.41
N CYS A 473 -28.72 -19.51 -22.30
CA CYS A 473 -29.38 -20.25 -21.23
C CYS A 473 -30.60 -19.47 -20.73
N ASP A 474 -31.78 -19.80 -21.22
CA ASP A 474 -33.04 -19.20 -20.76
C ASP A 474 -33.64 -20.05 -19.63
N LEU A 475 -34.10 -19.38 -18.58
CA LEU A 475 -34.55 -20.00 -17.34
C LEU A 475 -36.00 -19.63 -17.06
N VAL A 476 -36.77 -20.61 -16.58
CA VAL A 476 -38.19 -20.43 -16.27
C VAL A 476 -38.46 -20.67 -14.78
N LEU A 477 -38.95 -19.64 -14.09
CA LEU A 477 -39.39 -19.71 -12.69
C LEU A 477 -40.87 -20.04 -12.58
N ARG A 478 -41.20 -20.89 -11.61
CA ARG A 478 -42.59 -21.23 -11.26
C ARG A 478 -43.01 -20.40 -10.05
N LYS A 479 -44.22 -19.82 -10.08
CA LYS A 479 -44.80 -19.15 -8.91
C LYS A 479 -45.02 -20.16 -7.78
N GLU A 480 -44.95 -19.67 -6.55
CA GLU A 480 -45.16 -20.50 -5.34
C GLU A 480 -46.52 -21.17 -5.29
#